data_AF-A0A964AES0-F1
#
_entry.id   AF-A0A964AES0-F1
#
_cell.length_a   1.000
_cell.length_b   1.000
_cell.length_c   1.000
_cell.angle_alpha   90.00
_cell.angle_beta   90.00
_cell.angle_gamma   90.00
#
_symmetry.space_group_name_H-M   'P 1'
#
loop_
_entity.id
_entity.type
_entity.pdbx_description
1 polymer ?
#
loop_
_entity_poly.entity_id
_entity_poly.type
_entity_poly.pdbx_seq_one_letter_code
_entity_poly.pdbx_strand_id
1 'polypeptide(L)'
;MPTDAPPLAARLILLRPARVQRRLAQVRAAGVVDPVPNTWQAATGVLRMLHRIIRRPETIGMSREFQPRANLRARLFQYRPLRAPFLLWERSVAPLDLSGLVSPSERIARHLLGTHHDGIQFVYDLQLLALEPGALERLRDAARAVVERDDRRSRWLRDLAVYERYHEKLLEAVEEAVRDGIRVPPPFDDDPDVSLVAWLRWCASQPPTPAGTWRAWRSGRLRFAPEPAESRP
;
A
#
# COMPACT_ATOMS: atom_id res chain seq x y z
N MET A 1 26.40 -11.47 16.31
CA MET A 1 25.49 -11.19 15.18
C MET A 1 24.30 -12.12 15.32
N PRO A 2 23.06 -11.63 15.55
CA PRO A 2 21.89 -12.50 15.59
C PRO A 2 21.75 -13.14 14.21
N THR A 3 21.60 -14.46 14.17
CA THR A 3 21.48 -15.27 12.95
C THR A 3 20.53 -14.65 11.92
N ASP A 4 21.05 -14.29 10.74
CA ASP A 4 20.36 -13.61 9.63
C ASP A 4 19.19 -14.40 9.00
N ALA A 5 18.87 -15.58 9.52
CA ALA A 5 17.77 -16.39 9.02
C ALA A 5 16.44 -15.91 9.63
N PRO A 6 15.42 -15.60 8.80
CA PRO A 6 14.11 -15.23 9.31
C PRO A 6 13.50 -16.41 10.08
N PRO A 7 12.83 -16.16 11.23
CA PRO A 7 12.12 -17.21 11.97
C PRO A 7 11.17 -17.98 11.06
N LEU A 8 10.97 -19.28 11.30
CA LEU A 8 10.09 -20.12 10.47
C LEU A 8 8.69 -19.50 10.31
N ALA A 9 8.14 -18.94 11.40
CA ALA A 9 6.86 -18.25 11.39
C ALA A 9 6.84 -17.03 10.44
N ALA A 10 7.95 -16.27 10.34
CA ALA A 10 8.05 -15.20 9.36
C ALA A 10 8.03 -15.72 7.92
N ARG A 11 8.50 -16.95 7.64
CA ARG A 11 8.44 -17.54 6.29
C ARG A 11 7.02 -17.92 5.88
N LEU A 12 6.15 -18.22 6.85
CA LEU A 12 4.73 -18.51 6.61
C LEU A 12 3.94 -17.22 6.31
N ILE A 13 4.30 -16.11 6.97
CA ILE A 13 3.63 -14.81 6.80
C ILE A 13 4.20 -14.05 5.60
N LEU A 14 5.52 -13.99 5.49
CA LEU A 14 6.26 -13.34 4.41
C LEU A 14 6.70 -14.42 3.43
N LEU A 15 6.03 -14.52 2.29
CA LEU A 15 6.32 -15.55 1.29
C LEU A 15 7.76 -15.48 0.73
N ARG A 16 8.39 -14.31 0.77
CA ARG A 16 9.74 -14.07 0.25
C ARG A 16 10.58 -13.27 1.25
N PRO A 17 10.91 -13.85 2.42
CA PRO A 17 11.49 -13.08 3.52
C PRO A 17 12.91 -12.58 3.21
N ALA A 18 13.68 -13.31 2.39
CA ALA A 18 14.98 -12.84 1.88
C ALA A 18 14.85 -11.59 0.99
N ARG A 19 13.76 -11.46 0.22
CA ARG A 19 13.50 -10.24 -0.57
C ARG A 19 13.09 -9.09 0.33
N VAL A 20 12.26 -9.36 1.34
CA VAL A 20 11.89 -8.37 2.37
C VAL A 20 13.14 -7.83 3.06
N GLN A 21 14.06 -8.70 3.50
CA GLN A 21 15.31 -8.30 4.12
C GLN A 21 16.16 -7.40 3.22
N ARG A 22 16.27 -7.73 1.92
CA ARG A 22 16.97 -6.86 0.95
C ARG A 22 16.28 -5.50 0.79
N ARG A 23 14.95 -5.45 0.73
CA ARG A 23 14.23 -4.17 0.65
C ARG A 23 14.40 -3.35 1.93
N LEU A 24 14.39 -3.98 3.10
CA LEU A 24 14.67 -3.30 4.37
C LEU A 24 16.12 -2.77 4.44
N ALA A 25 17.08 -3.46 3.82
CA ALA A 25 18.44 -2.93 3.68
C ALA A 25 18.48 -1.68 2.76
N GLN A 26 17.67 -1.64 1.70
CA GLN A 26 17.52 -0.44 0.86
C GLN A 26 16.87 0.72 1.64
N VAL A 27 15.82 0.44 2.42
CA VAL A 27 15.18 1.41 3.33
C VAL A 27 16.20 1.98 4.32
N ARG A 28 17.07 1.13 4.88
CA ARG A 28 18.18 1.55 5.75
C ARG A 28 19.17 2.45 5.03
N ALA A 29 19.63 2.03 3.85
CA ALA A 29 20.60 2.80 3.06
C ALA A 29 20.05 4.17 2.63
N ALA A 30 18.74 4.27 2.39
CA ALA A 30 18.04 5.50 2.06
C ALA A 30 17.70 6.37 3.27
N GLY A 31 17.98 5.93 4.51
CA GLY A 31 17.73 6.72 5.72
C GLY A 31 16.25 7.01 5.99
N VAL A 32 15.34 6.17 5.48
CA VAL A 32 13.88 6.44 5.49
C VAL A 32 13.30 6.38 6.92
N VAL A 33 13.78 5.45 7.74
CA VAL A 33 13.41 5.29 9.15
C VAL A 33 14.59 4.82 9.99
N ASP A 34 14.61 5.19 11.26
CA ASP A 34 15.53 4.65 12.27
C ASP A 34 14.78 4.48 13.60
N PRO A 35 14.72 3.28 14.21
CA PRO A 35 15.28 2.01 13.72
C PRO A 35 14.51 1.42 12.53
N VAL A 36 15.23 0.75 11.63
CA VAL A 36 14.62 -0.05 10.55
C VAL A 36 14.11 -1.38 11.13
N PRO A 37 12.84 -1.77 10.86
CA PRO A 37 12.31 -3.03 11.38
C PRO A 37 13.07 -4.23 10.85
N ASN A 38 13.16 -5.29 11.65
CA ASN A 38 13.63 -6.59 11.20
C ASN A 38 12.51 -7.36 10.46
N THR A 39 12.86 -8.51 9.86
CA THR A 39 11.90 -9.31 9.09
C THR A 39 10.70 -9.80 9.91
N TRP A 40 10.87 -10.10 11.20
CA TRP A 40 9.76 -10.50 12.07
C TRP A 40 8.82 -9.33 12.39
N GLN A 41 9.38 -8.16 12.65
CA GLN A 41 8.62 -6.92 12.83
C GLN A 41 7.80 -6.57 11.57
N ALA A 42 8.41 -6.68 10.38
CA ALA A 42 7.70 -6.53 9.12
C ALA A 42 6.58 -7.58 8.93
N ALA A 43 6.81 -8.83 9.35
CA ALA A 43 5.76 -9.86 9.35
C ALA A 43 4.58 -9.46 10.28
N THR A 44 4.86 -8.84 11.42
CA THR A 44 3.83 -8.31 12.32
C THR A 44 3.07 -7.15 11.66
N GLY A 45 3.74 -6.31 10.86
CA GLY A 45 3.10 -5.29 10.01
C GLY A 45 2.15 -5.87 8.96
N VAL A 46 2.52 -6.99 8.35
CA VAL A 46 1.62 -7.71 7.42
C VAL A 46 0.38 -8.25 8.14
N LEU A 47 0.53 -8.76 9.37
CA LEU A 47 -0.62 -9.18 10.19
C LEU A 47 -1.55 -8.00 10.53
N ARG A 48 -1.00 -6.81 10.77
CA ARG A 48 -1.79 -5.58 10.94
C ARG A 48 -2.60 -5.25 9.68
N MET A 49 -1.98 -5.31 8.49
CA MET A 49 -2.68 -5.09 7.22
C MET A 49 -3.80 -6.11 6.99
N LEU A 50 -3.55 -7.38 7.28
CA LEU A 50 -4.57 -8.42 7.23
C LEU A 50 -5.72 -8.15 8.21
N HIS A 51 -5.40 -7.71 9.44
CA HIS A 51 -6.40 -7.30 10.42
C HIS A 51 -7.27 -6.15 9.89
N ARG A 52 -6.69 -5.13 9.23
CA ARG A 52 -7.45 -4.05 8.57
C ARG A 52 -8.38 -4.59 7.49
N ILE A 53 -7.90 -5.47 6.61
CA ILE A 53 -8.71 -6.06 5.54
C ILE A 53 -9.95 -6.78 6.09
N ILE A 54 -9.78 -7.50 7.21
CA ILE A 54 -10.86 -8.29 7.83
C ILE A 54 -11.81 -7.41 8.64
N ARG A 55 -11.29 -6.46 9.42
CA ARG A 55 -12.08 -5.67 10.39
C ARG A 55 -12.63 -4.37 9.84
N ARG A 56 -12.00 -3.82 8.80
CA ARG A 56 -12.33 -2.53 8.18
C ARG A 56 -12.35 -2.63 6.65
N PRO A 57 -13.03 -3.63 6.05
CA PRO A 57 -13.06 -3.82 4.60
C PRO A 57 -13.63 -2.61 3.86
N GLU A 58 -14.41 -1.77 4.53
CA GLU A 58 -15.01 -0.54 4.01
C GLU A 58 -13.99 0.59 3.77
N THR A 59 -12.79 0.47 4.34
CA THR A 59 -11.71 1.45 4.14
C THR A 59 -10.83 1.16 2.92
N ILE A 60 -11.20 0.16 2.10
CA ILE A 60 -10.35 -0.37 1.02
C ILE A 60 -11.14 -0.40 -0.29
N GLY A 61 -10.68 0.37 -1.28
CA GLY A 61 -11.20 0.29 -2.65
C GLY A 61 -12.62 0.82 -2.84
N MET A 62 -13.08 1.69 -1.94
CA MET A 62 -14.35 2.42 -2.01
C MET A 62 -14.09 3.92 -1.85
N SER A 63 -14.84 4.75 -2.58
CA SER A 63 -14.73 6.20 -2.48
C SER A 63 -15.79 6.77 -1.55
N ARG A 64 -15.42 7.76 -0.74
CA ARG A 64 -16.37 8.55 0.06
C ARG A 64 -16.82 9.83 -0.65
N GLU A 65 -15.98 10.36 -1.52
CA GLU A 65 -16.19 11.65 -2.17
C GLU A 65 -16.81 11.52 -3.57
N PHE A 66 -16.40 10.51 -4.34
CA PHE A 66 -16.76 10.40 -5.74
C PHE A 66 -17.73 9.25 -6.00
N GLN A 67 -18.70 9.51 -6.88
CA GLN A 67 -19.63 8.51 -7.36
C GLN A 67 -18.95 7.50 -8.30
N PRO A 68 -19.46 6.26 -8.38
CA PRO A 68 -19.09 5.32 -9.44
C PRO A 68 -19.38 5.91 -10.82
N ARG A 69 -18.56 5.55 -11.81
CA ARG A 69 -18.78 5.94 -13.22
C ARG A 69 -20.12 5.43 -13.72
N ALA A 70 -20.78 6.22 -14.57
CA ALA A 70 -22.14 5.94 -15.04
C ALA A 70 -22.27 4.71 -15.96
N ASN A 71 -21.17 4.21 -16.53
CA ASN A 71 -21.20 3.10 -17.46
C ASN A 71 -21.48 1.75 -16.77
N LEU A 72 -22.01 0.80 -17.54
CA LEU A 72 -22.42 -0.51 -17.04
C LEU A 72 -21.25 -1.28 -16.40
N ARG A 73 -20.06 -1.21 -17.00
CA ARG A 73 -18.89 -1.97 -16.54
C ARG A 73 -18.44 -1.51 -15.16
N ALA A 74 -18.31 -0.21 -14.93
CA ALA A 74 -17.95 0.35 -13.63
C ALA A 74 -19.03 0.07 -12.57
N ARG A 75 -20.31 0.12 -12.94
CA ARG A 75 -21.43 -0.27 -12.05
C ARG A 75 -21.35 -1.73 -11.62
N LEU A 76 -21.04 -2.65 -12.54
CA LEU A 76 -20.80 -4.06 -12.19
C LEU A 76 -19.56 -4.22 -11.30
N PHE A 77 -18.48 -3.50 -11.61
CA PHE A 77 -17.23 -3.55 -10.85
C PHE A 77 -17.29 -2.88 -9.48
N GLN A 78 -18.32 -2.08 -9.21
CA GLN A 78 -18.63 -1.63 -7.85
C GLN A 78 -18.85 -2.83 -6.91
N TYR A 79 -19.45 -3.92 -7.42
CA TYR A 79 -19.53 -5.16 -6.68
C TYR A 79 -18.18 -5.90 -6.70
N ARG A 80 -17.44 -5.79 -5.60
CA ARG A 80 -16.05 -6.28 -5.46
C ARG A 80 -15.81 -7.71 -5.94
N PRO A 81 -16.68 -8.70 -5.69
CA PRO A 81 -16.48 -10.06 -6.19
C PRO A 81 -16.45 -10.14 -7.72
N LEU A 82 -17.21 -9.32 -8.43
CA LEU A 82 -17.18 -9.27 -9.91
C LEU A 82 -15.93 -8.58 -10.44
N ARG A 83 -15.39 -7.62 -9.68
CA ARG A 83 -14.15 -6.91 -10.04
C ARG A 83 -12.88 -7.74 -9.79
N ALA A 84 -12.88 -8.59 -8.76
CA ALA A 84 -11.68 -9.29 -8.28
C ALA A 84 -10.95 -10.13 -9.37
N PRO A 85 -11.63 -10.90 -10.24
CA PRO A 85 -10.95 -11.65 -11.30
C PRO A 85 -10.16 -10.75 -12.25
N PHE A 86 -10.70 -9.57 -12.56
CA PHE A 86 -10.07 -8.61 -13.47
C PHE A 86 -8.88 -7.90 -12.82
N LEU A 87 -8.95 -7.61 -11.52
CA LEU A 87 -7.80 -7.08 -10.76
C LEU A 87 -6.64 -8.08 -10.72
N LEU A 88 -6.95 -9.38 -10.58
CA LEU A 88 -5.96 -10.45 -10.62
C LEU A 88 -5.36 -10.62 -12.01
N TRP A 89 -6.20 -10.60 -13.05
CA TRP A 89 -5.77 -10.69 -14.45
C TRP A 89 -4.85 -9.52 -14.84
N GLU A 90 -5.20 -8.30 -14.44
CA GLU A 90 -4.37 -7.10 -14.61
C GLU A 90 -3.11 -7.09 -13.75
N ARG A 91 -3.01 -8.01 -12.79
CA ARG A 91 -1.96 -8.04 -11.76
C ARG A 91 -1.89 -6.73 -10.97
N SER A 92 -3.01 -6.01 -10.88
CA SER A 92 -3.20 -4.78 -10.11
C SER A 92 -3.44 -5.05 -8.63
N VAL A 93 -3.49 -6.32 -8.21
CA VAL A 93 -3.45 -6.70 -6.79
C VAL A 93 -2.39 -7.77 -6.53
N ALA A 94 -1.86 -7.76 -5.31
CA ALA A 94 -0.86 -8.71 -4.84
C ALA A 94 -1.34 -9.41 -3.56
N PRO A 95 -2.21 -10.45 -3.66
CA PRO A 95 -2.77 -11.12 -2.48
C PRO A 95 -1.70 -11.77 -1.59
N LEU A 96 -0.52 -11.97 -2.16
CA LEU A 96 0.63 -12.66 -1.61
C LEU A 96 1.74 -11.71 -1.12
N ASP A 97 1.55 -10.40 -1.28
CA ASP A 97 2.47 -9.36 -0.77
C ASP A 97 1.64 -8.15 -0.33
N LEU A 98 1.05 -8.25 0.85
CA LEU A 98 0.21 -7.17 1.41
C LEU A 98 1.02 -5.90 1.71
N SER A 99 2.33 -6.03 1.94
CA SER A 99 3.21 -4.90 2.29
C SER A 99 3.69 -4.10 1.08
N GLY A 100 3.62 -4.66 -0.12
CA GLY A 100 4.25 -4.10 -1.33
C GLY A 100 5.79 -4.14 -1.33
N LEU A 101 6.47 -4.50 -0.23
CA LEU A 101 7.93 -4.46 -0.10
C LEU A 101 8.66 -5.40 -1.08
N VAL A 102 8.01 -6.46 -1.56
CA VAL A 102 8.62 -7.38 -2.54
C VAL A 102 8.08 -7.21 -3.95
N SER A 103 7.18 -6.24 -4.13
CA SER A 103 6.58 -5.92 -5.41
C SER A 103 7.50 -5.00 -6.20
N PRO A 104 7.78 -5.32 -7.48
CA PRO A 104 8.53 -4.42 -8.34
C PRO A 104 7.72 -3.15 -8.61
N SER A 105 8.40 -2.03 -8.89
CA SER A 105 7.78 -0.73 -9.11
C SER A 105 6.73 -0.76 -10.22
N GLU A 106 6.93 -1.53 -11.29
CA GLU A 106 5.94 -1.69 -12.37
C GLU A 106 4.64 -2.34 -11.87
N ARG A 107 4.72 -3.21 -10.86
CA ARG A 107 3.53 -3.83 -10.25
C ARG A 107 2.81 -2.85 -9.34
N ILE A 108 3.54 -2.04 -8.58
CA ILE A 108 2.97 -0.99 -7.73
C ILE A 108 2.28 0.07 -8.60
N ALA A 109 2.90 0.47 -9.72
CA ALA A 109 2.27 1.36 -10.70
C ALA A 109 0.99 0.75 -11.29
N ARG A 110 0.99 -0.54 -11.67
CA ARG A 110 -0.23 -1.24 -12.13
C ARG A 110 -1.31 -1.32 -11.05
N HIS A 111 -0.91 -1.44 -9.78
CA HIS A 111 -1.82 -1.40 -8.64
C HIS A 111 -2.50 -0.04 -8.55
N LEU A 112 -1.72 1.04 -8.47
CA LEU A 112 -2.23 2.41 -8.42
C LEU A 112 -3.13 2.75 -9.63
N LEU A 113 -2.80 2.31 -10.84
CA LEU A 113 -3.62 2.58 -12.02
C LEU A 113 -4.90 1.74 -12.10
N GLY A 114 -4.92 0.55 -11.50
CA GLY A 114 -6.03 -0.41 -11.65
C GLY A 114 -6.92 -0.55 -10.42
N THR A 115 -6.52 -0.04 -9.27
CA THR A 115 -7.27 -0.12 -8.01
C THR A 115 -7.49 1.26 -7.43
N HIS A 116 -8.70 1.49 -6.91
CA HIS A 116 -9.04 2.75 -6.27
C HIS A 116 -8.44 2.86 -4.87
N HIS A 117 -7.91 4.03 -4.56
CA HIS A 117 -7.46 4.46 -3.25
C HIS A 117 -8.24 5.72 -2.89
N ASP A 118 -8.83 5.76 -1.71
CA ASP A 118 -9.62 6.90 -1.26
C ASP A 118 -8.72 7.94 -0.59
N GLY A 119 -8.94 9.22 -0.90
CA GLY A 119 -8.15 10.33 -0.36
C GLY A 119 -6.64 10.13 -0.48
N ILE A 120 -5.95 10.19 0.66
CA ILE A 120 -4.49 10.14 0.78
C ILE A 120 -3.89 8.72 0.74
N GLN A 121 -4.72 7.66 0.61
CA GLN A 121 -4.27 6.28 0.82
C GLN A 121 -3.24 5.76 -0.20
N PHE A 122 -3.09 6.39 -1.36
CA PHE A 122 -2.03 6.04 -2.33
C PHE A 122 -0.62 6.49 -1.89
N VAL A 123 -0.49 7.33 -0.85
CA VAL A 123 0.80 7.82 -0.34
C VAL A 123 1.75 6.68 0.02
N TYR A 124 1.24 5.61 0.63
CA TYR A 124 2.02 4.43 0.96
C TYR A 124 2.76 3.87 -0.27
N ASP A 125 2.04 3.72 -1.39
CA ASP A 125 2.58 3.19 -2.63
C ASP A 125 3.51 4.18 -3.34
N LEU A 126 3.22 5.49 -3.28
CA LEU A 126 4.14 6.52 -3.77
C LEU A 126 5.48 6.45 -3.01
N GLN A 127 5.44 6.27 -1.69
CA GLN A 127 6.66 6.12 -0.88
C GLN A 127 7.43 4.83 -1.21
N LEU A 128 6.73 3.74 -1.55
CA LEU A 128 7.38 2.53 -2.05
C LEU A 128 8.07 2.75 -3.41
N LEU A 129 7.44 3.51 -4.31
CA LEU A 129 8.01 3.87 -5.61
C LEU A 129 9.22 4.79 -5.47
N ALA A 130 9.19 5.74 -4.53
CA ALA A 130 10.29 6.66 -4.27
C ALA A 130 11.61 5.98 -3.86
N LEU A 131 11.56 4.72 -3.41
CA LEU A 131 12.76 3.91 -3.15
C LEU A 131 13.52 3.51 -4.43
N GLU A 132 12.91 3.65 -5.61
CA GLU A 132 13.52 3.33 -6.89
C GLU A 132 13.61 4.58 -7.79
N PRO A 133 14.82 4.96 -8.24
CA PRO A 133 15.00 6.11 -9.13
C PRO A 133 14.14 6.02 -10.39
N GLY A 134 13.47 7.13 -10.73
CA GLY A 134 12.65 7.23 -11.95
C GLY A 134 11.27 6.56 -11.87
N ALA A 135 10.92 5.88 -10.77
CA ALA A 135 9.68 5.11 -10.69
C ALA A 135 8.43 6.01 -10.57
N LEU A 136 8.53 7.15 -9.89
CA LEU A 136 7.44 8.13 -9.78
C LEU A 136 7.16 8.81 -11.12
N GLU A 137 8.19 9.14 -11.89
CA GLU A 137 8.08 9.73 -13.22
C GLU A 137 7.40 8.76 -14.20
N ARG A 138 7.76 7.47 -14.15
CA ARG A 138 7.07 6.44 -14.94
C ARG A 138 5.60 6.31 -14.55
N LEU A 139 5.28 6.39 -13.25
CA LEU A 139 3.88 6.41 -12.81
C LEU A 139 3.15 7.67 -13.31
N ARG A 140 3.76 8.85 -13.20
CA ARG A 140 3.21 10.11 -13.69
C ARG A 140 2.85 10.02 -15.17
N ASP A 141 3.79 9.57 -16.00
CA ASP A 141 3.57 9.49 -17.44
C ASP A 141 2.45 8.47 -17.78
N ALA A 142 2.38 7.36 -17.03
CA ALA A 142 1.31 6.38 -17.18
C ALA A 142 -0.05 6.90 -16.71
N ALA A 143 -0.12 7.60 -15.57
CA ALA A 143 -1.35 8.22 -15.06
C ALA A 143 -1.84 9.30 -16.03
N ARG A 144 -0.92 10.12 -16.56
CA ARG A 144 -1.22 11.14 -17.57
C ARG A 144 -1.80 10.51 -18.82
N ALA A 145 -1.20 9.42 -19.31
CA ALA A 145 -1.75 8.69 -20.45
C ALA A 145 -3.19 8.21 -20.20
N VAL A 146 -3.48 7.71 -18.98
CA VAL A 146 -4.84 7.29 -18.62
C VAL A 146 -5.82 8.46 -18.55
N VAL A 147 -5.39 9.66 -18.17
CA VAL A 147 -6.25 10.87 -18.08
C VAL A 147 -6.44 11.53 -19.44
N GLU A 148 -5.39 11.69 -20.24
CA GLU A 148 -5.43 12.46 -21.49
C GLU A 148 -5.93 11.65 -22.68
N ARG A 149 -5.73 10.33 -22.70
CA ARG A 149 -6.09 9.48 -23.84
C ARG A 149 -7.46 8.84 -23.65
N ASP A 150 -8.20 8.74 -24.75
CA ASP A 150 -9.45 7.97 -24.82
C ASP A 150 -9.27 6.71 -25.70
N ASP A 151 -8.37 5.82 -25.26
CA ASP A 151 -8.14 4.52 -25.89
C ASP A 151 -8.73 3.36 -25.08
N ARG A 152 -8.69 2.14 -25.65
CA ARG A 152 -9.24 0.93 -25.00
C ARG A 152 -8.61 0.66 -23.64
N ARG A 153 -7.31 0.93 -23.46
CA ARG A 153 -6.58 0.65 -22.22
C ARG A 153 -6.96 1.66 -21.14
N SER A 154 -7.01 2.93 -21.49
CA SER A 154 -7.36 4.03 -20.60
C SER A 154 -8.80 3.88 -20.10
N ARG A 155 -9.75 3.59 -21.00
CA ARG A 155 -11.15 3.29 -20.62
C ARG A 155 -11.27 2.07 -19.70
N TRP A 156 -10.47 1.02 -19.97
CA TRP A 156 -10.46 -0.18 -19.13
C TRP A 156 -9.98 0.11 -17.71
N LEU A 157 -8.86 0.81 -17.55
CA LEU A 157 -8.31 1.17 -16.25
C LEU A 157 -9.25 2.10 -15.46
N ARG A 158 -9.84 3.08 -16.14
CA ARG A 158 -10.86 3.99 -15.57
C ARG A 158 -12.04 3.22 -14.98
N ASP A 159 -12.57 2.25 -15.71
CA ASP A 159 -13.71 1.45 -15.23
C ASP A 159 -13.32 0.46 -14.14
N LEU A 160 -12.11 -0.09 -14.20
CA LEU A 160 -11.58 -1.00 -13.17
C LEU A 160 -11.39 -0.28 -11.83
N ALA A 161 -10.99 0.99 -11.85
CA ALA A 161 -10.94 1.85 -10.67
C ALA A 161 -12.33 2.30 -10.18
N VAL A 162 -13.40 2.06 -10.94
CA VAL A 162 -14.83 2.27 -10.60
C VAL A 162 -15.25 3.73 -10.45
N TYR A 163 -14.51 4.56 -9.73
CA TYR A 163 -14.95 5.89 -9.30
C TYR A 163 -14.50 6.99 -10.26
N GLU A 164 -15.32 8.02 -10.39
CA GLU A 164 -14.96 9.23 -11.13
C GLU A 164 -13.77 9.95 -10.48
N ARG A 165 -13.04 10.73 -11.28
CA ARG A 165 -11.92 11.60 -10.85
C ARG A 165 -10.71 10.91 -10.21
N TYR A 166 -10.70 9.58 -10.09
CA TYR A 166 -9.62 8.85 -9.43
C TYR A 166 -8.27 9.04 -10.12
N HIS A 167 -8.20 8.87 -11.44
CA HIS A 167 -6.93 8.96 -12.18
C HIS A 167 -6.42 10.39 -12.26
N GLU A 168 -7.31 11.37 -12.29
CA GLU A 168 -7.01 12.80 -12.22
C GLU A 168 -6.39 13.14 -10.87
N LYS A 169 -6.96 12.63 -9.77
CA LYS A 169 -6.41 12.81 -8.42
C LYS A 169 -5.08 12.09 -8.21
N LEU A 170 -4.94 10.89 -8.75
CA LEU A 170 -3.67 10.17 -8.76
C LEU A 170 -2.60 10.96 -9.54
N LEU A 171 -2.96 11.50 -10.71
CA LEU A 171 -2.06 12.30 -11.54
C LEU A 171 -1.61 13.57 -10.80
N GLU A 172 -2.55 14.32 -10.21
CA GLU A 172 -2.25 15.51 -9.40
C GLU A 172 -1.25 15.17 -8.28
N ALA A 173 -1.50 14.09 -7.54
CA ALA A 173 -0.65 13.68 -6.44
C ALA A 173 0.75 13.21 -6.86
N VAL A 174 0.86 12.45 -7.96
CA VAL A 174 2.19 12.00 -8.44
C VAL A 174 2.97 13.15 -9.08
N GLU A 175 2.30 14.12 -9.71
CA GLU A 175 2.95 15.33 -10.22
C GLU A 175 3.49 16.20 -9.09
N GLU A 176 2.73 16.38 -8.00
CA GLU A 176 3.24 17.02 -6.79
C GLU A 176 4.41 16.24 -6.20
N ALA A 177 4.30 14.91 -6.07
CA ALA A 177 5.36 14.07 -5.52
C ALA A 177 6.68 14.15 -6.32
N VAL A 178 6.60 14.21 -7.65
CA VAL A 178 7.78 14.37 -8.52
C VAL A 178 8.40 15.76 -8.39
N ARG A 179 7.58 16.80 -8.21
CA ARG A 179 8.04 18.20 -8.16
C ARG A 179 8.60 18.57 -6.79
N ASP A 180 7.85 18.25 -5.74
CA ASP A 180 7.99 18.80 -4.40
C ASP A 180 8.34 17.73 -3.35
N GLY A 181 8.41 16.46 -3.77
CA GLY A 181 8.53 15.31 -2.89
C GLY A 181 7.18 14.87 -2.32
N ILE A 182 7.15 13.66 -1.74
CA ILE A 182 5.92 13.11 -1.16
C ILE A 182 5.64 13.74 0.20
N ARG A 183 4.49 14.42 0.32
CA ARG A 183 4.02 15.01 1.57
C ARG A 183 2.93 14.15 2.19
N VAL A 184 3.03 13.94 3.50
CA VAL A 184 1.99 13.32 4.31
C VAL A 184 1.41 14.41 5.21
N PRO A 185 0.10 14.71 5.14
CA PRO A 185 -0.49 15.72 6.01
C PRO A 185 -0.34 15.33 7.49
N PRO A 186 -0.20 16.30 8.42
CA PRO A 186 0.03 16.03 9.84
C PRO A 186 -0.94 15.05 10.52
N PRO A 187 -2.25 15.00 10.17
CA PRO A 187 -3.14 14.00 10.76
C PRO A 187 -2.80 12.54 10.41
N PHE A 188 -2.01 12.31 9.36
CA PHE A 188 -1.70 10.97 8.83
C PHE A 188 -0.21 10.63 8.87
N ASP A 189 0.64 11.51 9.39
CA ASP A 189 2.09 11.35 9.36
C ASP A 189 2.58 10.11 10.14
N ASP A 190 1.86 9.77 11.22
CA ASP A 190 2.06 8.61 12.07
C ASP A 190 0.99 7.51 11.85
N ASP A 191 0.14 7.61 10.83
CA ASP A 191 -0.85 6.58 10.51
C ASP A 191 -0.22 5.44 9.67
N PRO A 192 0.00 4.24 10.25
CA PRO A 192 0.62 3.10 9.54
C PRO A 192 -0.28 2.47 8.48
N ASP A 193 -1.53 2.91 8.35
CA ASP A 193 -2.45 2.46 7.31
C ASP A 193 -2.41 3.39 6.06
N VAL A 194 -1.72 4.54 6.14
CA VAL A 194 -1.60 5.56 5.08
C VAL A 194 -0.15 5.78 4.63
N SER A 195 0.80 5.76 5.55
CA SER A 195 2.21 6.10 5.30
C SER A 195 3.10 4.87 5.46
N LEU A 196 3.94 4.58 4.46
CA LEU A 196 4.99 3.55 4.53
C LEU A 196 5.96 3.86 5.67
N VAL A 197 6.33 5.13 5.85
CA VAL A 197 7.21 5.58 6.93
C VAL A 197 6.59 5.27 8.28
N ALA A 198 5.31 5.62 8.48
CA ALA A 198 4.58 5.31 9.71
C ALA A 198 4.45 3.80 9.92
N TRP A 199 4.17 3.04 8.85
CA TRP A 199 4.09 1.58 8.91
C TRP A 199 5.42 0.95 9.32
N LEU A 200 6.54 1.42 8.77
CA LEU A 200 7.87 0.95 9.11
C LEU A 200 8.24 1.29 10.57
N ARG A 201 7.94 2.51 11.04
CA ARG A 201 8.11 2.91 12.46
C ARG A 201 7.26 2.05 13.39
N TRP A 202 6.00 1.83 13.03
CA TRP A 202 5.10 0.96 13.78
C TRP A 202 5.64 -0.47 13.83
N CYS A 203 6.15 -1.01 12.73
CA CYS A 203 6.79 -2.31 12.71
C CYS A 203 7.99 -2.33 13.66
N ALA A 204 8.85 -1.31 13.61
CA ALA A 204 10.07 -1.23 14.40
C ALA A 204 9.81 -1.10 15.91
N SER A 205 8.64 -0.58 16.31
CA SER A 205 8.21 -0.53 17.71
C SER A 205 7.65 -1.87 18.22
N GLN A 206 7.39 -2.84 17.34
CA GLN A 206 6.91 -4.17 17.75
C GLN A 206 8.05 -5.02 18.34
N PRO A 207 7.74 -6.03 19.18
CA PRO A 207 8.76 -6.93 19.68
C PRO A 207 9.58 -7.58 18.55
N PRO A 208 10.92 -7.63 18.66
CA PRO A 208 11.78 -8.06 17.55
C PRO A 208 11.78 -9.58 17.32
N THR A 209 11.10 -10.36 18.17
CA THR A 209 11.12 -11.82 18.14
C THR A 209 9.71 -12.41 18.33
N PRO A 210 9.45 -13.62 17.80
CA PRO A 210 8.17 -14.31 18.01
C PRO A 210 7.79 -14.50 19.47
N ALA A 211 8.76 -14.88 20.32
CA ALA A 211 8.54 -15.03 21.76
C ALA A 211 8.17 -13.68 22.43
N GLY A 212 8.78 -12.59 21.98
CA GLY A 212 8.42 -11.24 22.40
C GLY A 212 6.98 -10.87 22.01
N THR A 213 6.61 -11.11 20.76
CA THR A 213 5.26 -10.86 20.24
C THR A 213 4.21 -11.66 21.00
N TRP A 214 4.47 -12.95 21.26
CA TRP A 214 3.57 -13.80 22.04
C TRP A 214 3.36 -13.30 23.47
N ARG A 215 4.44 -12.90 24.16
CA ARG A 215 4.36 -12.31 25.50
C ARG A 215 3.59 -10.99 25.50
N ALA A 216 3.81 -10.14 24.50
CA ALA A 216 3.10 -8.87 24.35
C ALA A 216 1.60 -9.09 24.07
N TRP A 217 1.26 -10.07 23.24
CA TRP A 217 -0.13 -10.45 22.97
C TRP A 217 -0.83 -10.99 24.21
N ARG A 218 -0.22 -11.95 24.92
CA ARG A 218 -0.80 -12.52 26.16
C ARG A 218 -1.01 -11.50 27.27
N SER A 219 -0.21 -10.44 27.31
CA SER A 219 -0.34 -9.35 28.28
C SER A 219 -1.22 -8.19 27.81
N GLY A 220 -1.84 -8.30 26.61
CA GLY A 220 -2.70 -7.25 26.05
C GLY A 220 -1.97 -5.99 25.58
N ARG A 221 -0.62 -6.00 25.57
CA ARG A 221 0.23 -4.89 25.13
C ARG A 221 0.35 -4.79 23.61
N LEU A 222 0.26 -5.92 22.89
CA LEU A 222 0.21 -5.92 21.43
C LEU A 222 -1.22 -5.66 20.97
N ARG A 223 -1.44 -4.53 20.31
CA ARG A 223 -2.71 -4.17 19.66
C ARG A 223 -2.43 -3.73 18.22
N PHE A 224 -3.26 -4.20 17.29
CA PHE A 224 -3.22 -3.75 15.89
C PHE A 224 -4.01 -2.44 15.65
N ALA A 225 -4.56 -1.84 16.70
CA ALA A 225 -5.09 -0.47 16.70
C ALA A 225 -3.93 0.53 16.90
N PRO A 226 -4.07 1.83 16.57
CA PRO A 226 -5.28 2.64 16.68
C PRO A 226 -6.29 2.51 15.52
N GLU A 227 -7.48 3.07 15.73
CA GLU A 227 -8.39 3.45 14.65
C GLU A 227 -7.68 4.46 13.74
N PRO A 228 -7.93 4.42 12.40
CA PRO A 228 -7.31 5.38 11.49
C PRO A 228 -7.61 6.80 11.94
N ALA A 229 -6.69 7.72 11.69
CA ALA A 229 -7.03 9.14 11.81
C ALA A 229 -8.23 9.39 10.89
N GLU A 230 -9.36 9.83 11.45
CA GLU A 230 -10.54 10.12 10.62
C GLU A 230 -10.11 11.13 9.55
N SER A 231 -10.25 10.76 8.27
CA SER A 231 -10.24 11.73 7.19
C SER A 231 -11.49 12.59 7.38
N ARG A 232 -11.39 13.63 8.19
CA ARG A 232 -12.44 14.64 8.26
C ARG A 232 -12.60 15.25 6.86
N PRO A 233 -13.85 15.43 6.39
CA PRO A 233 -14.12 16.11 5.14
C PRO A 233 -13.56 17.53 5.14
#